data_AF-A0AAV7XL65-F1
#
_entry.id   AF-A0AAV7XL65-F1
#
_cell.length_a   1.000
_cell.length_b   1.000
_cell.length_c   1.000
_cell.angle_alpha   90.00
_cell.angle_beta   90.00
_cell.angle_gamma   90.00
#
_symmetry.space_group_name_H-M   'P 1'
#
loop_
_entity.id
_entity.type
_entity.pdbx_description
1 polymer ?
#
loop_
_entity_poly.entity_id
_entity_poly.type
_entity_poly.pdbx_seq_one_letter_code
_entity_poly.pdbx_strand_id
1 'polypeptide(L)'
;MAVSLGQALDTLGEFSWLLLAIVALHAAVQVRKYQDTFPTSGPQHVARGLLATVWFGMGSALAQTVLLAEPAEAVMLPVAVCVAAYLAVSYCPNDVLYKLSQSPAVNAVLIVGLEICRALCVGVGVSGALKVYSGNNAVAAMVGALRGAWGWLLGRPGAKVILGQPVGETSWPAPPVSAPASAVAAVLLVLAGSRSDAEMIIGGLIAVLVAWRSYEILHSAF
;
A
#
# COMPACT_ATOMS: atom_id res chain seq x y z
N MET A 1 17.41 26.69 12.38
CA MET A 1 16.01 26.23 12.61
C MET A 1 16.01 24.72 12.54
N ALA A 2 15.65 24.04 13.62
CA ALA A 2 15.46 22.59 13.58
C ALA A 2 14.09 22.30 12.95
N VAL A 3 14.08 21.69 11.76
CA VAL A 3 12.85 21.20 11.13
C VAL A 3 12.30 20.09 12.01
N SER A 4 11.03 20.18 12.42
CA SER A 4 10.43 19.11 13.21
C SER A 4 10.32 17.84 12.37
N LEU A 5 10.44 16.66 12.99
CA LEU A 5 10.33 15.37 12.29
C LEU A 5 9.06 15.27 11.43
N GLY A 6 7.94 15.83 11.93
CA GLY A 6 6.69 15.91 11.18
C GLY A 6 6.79 16.76 9.90
N GLN A 7 7.44 17.93 9.97
CA GLN A 7 7.66 18.78 8.80
C GLN A 7 8.62 18.13 7.78
N ALA A 8 9.62 17.40 8.26
CA ALA A 8 10.54 16.67 7.40
C ALA A 8 9.82 15.55 6.61
N LEU A 9 8.98 14.79 7.30
CA LEU A 9 8.23 13.68 6.71
C LEU A 9 7.07 14.14 5.83
N ASP A 10 6.46 15.30 6.08
CA ASP A 10 5.44 15.87 5.20
C ASP A 10 5.98 16.18 3.81
N THR A 11 7.19 16.75 3.74
CA THR A 11 7.83 17.03 2.44
C THR A 11 8.24 15.78 1.68
N LEU A 12 8.41 14.65 2.39
CA LEU A 12 8.62 13.32 1.78
C LEU A 12 7.30 12.61 1.44
N GLY A 13 6.22 13.04 2.08
CA GLY A 13 4.89 12.43 2.08
C GLY A 13 3.94 12.95 1.00
N GLU A 14 4.35 13.94 0.21
CA GLU A 14 3.60 14.35 -0.98
C GLU A 14 3.59 13.18 -1.96
N PHE A 15 2.45 12.47 -1.99
CA PHE A 15 2.22 11.38 -2.92
C PHE A 15 2.37 11.89 -4.34
N SER A 16 3.46 11.53 -5.02
CA SER A 16 3.52 11.74 -6.45
C SER A 16 2.33 11.01 -7.10
N TRP A 17 1.61 11.71 -7.99
CA TRP A 17 0.48 11.13 -8.72
C TRP A 17 0.83 9.83 -9.43
N LEU A 18 2.09 9.69 -9.85
CA LEU A 18 2.64 8.49 -10.42
C LEU A 18 2.59 7.30 -9.45
N LEU A 19 3.04 7.50 -8.21
CA LEU A 19 3.05 6.48 -7.17
C LEU A 19 1.63 6.06 -6.77
N LEU A 20 0.71 7.02 -6.64
CA LEU A 20 -0.71 6.73 -6.40
C LEU A 20 -1.32 5.90 -7.55
N ALA A 21 -1.02 6.25 -8.80
CA ALA A 21 -1.47 5.49 -9.97
C ALA A 21 -0.89 4.07 -10.00
N ILE A 22 0.38 3.88 -9.63
CA ILE A 22 1.01 2.56 -9.53
C ILE A 22 0.30 1.69 -8.48
N VAL A 23 0.01 2.23 -7.30
CA VAL A 23 -0.70 1.50 -6.23
C VAL A 23 -2.11 1.12 -6.68
N ALA A 24 -2.84 2.08 -7.26
CA ALA A 24 -4.19 1.86 -7.77
C ALA A 24 -4.21 0.79 -8.88
N LEU A 25 -3.26 0.86 -9.82
CA LEU A 25 -3.12 -0.09 -10.92
C LEU A 25 -2.75 -1.48 -10.41
N HIS A 26 -1.77 -1.57 -9.50
CA HIS A 26 -1.42 -2.84 -8.85
C HIS A 26 -2.61 -3.42 -8.11
N ALA A 27 -3.38 -2.60 -7.38
CA ALA A 27 -4.56 -3.06 -6.66
C ALA A 27 -5.64 -3.62 -7.60
N ALA A 28 -5.95 -2.90 -8.68
CA ALA A 28 -6.89 -3.32 -9.70
C ALA A 28 -6.49 -4.65 -10.36
N VAL A 29 -5.20 -4.81 -10.68
CA VAL A 29 -4.66 -6.06 -11.25
C VAL A 29 -4.80 -7.23 -10.28
N GLN A 30 -4.52 -7.04 -8.99
CA GLN A 30 -4.67 -8.11 -7.99
C GLN A 30 -6.13 -8.50 -7.80
N VAL A 31 -7.04 -7.53 -7.73
CA VAL A 31 -8.48 -7.79 -7.64
C VAL A 31 -8.96 -8.53 -8.88
N ARG A 32 -8.51 -8.13 -10.07
CA ARG A 32 -8.87 -8.84 -11.31
C ARG A 32 -8.37 -10.29 -11.31
N LYS A 33 -7.14 -10.54 -10.84
CA LYS A 33 -6.62 -11.91 -10.66
C LYS A 33 -7.49 -12.74 -9.72
N TYR A 34 -7.97 -12.16 -8.62
CA TYR A 34 -8.89 -12.84 -7.70
C TYR A 34 -10.23 -13.15 -8.35
N GLN A 35 -10.75 -12.25 -9.19
CA GLN A 35 -11.97 -12.45 -9.97
C GLN A 35 -11.80 -13.55 -11.03
N ASP A 36 -10.67 -13.60 -11.74
CA ASP A 36 -10.39 -14.63 -12.75
C ASP A 36 -10.24 -16.03 -12.11
N THR A 37 -9.72 -16.11 -10.88
CA THR A 37 -9.53 -17.39 -10.16
C THR A 37 -10.86 -18.01 -9.71
N PHE A 38 -11.88 -17.19 -9.48
CA PHE A 38 -13.22 -17.64 -9.10
C PHE A 38 -14.27 -16.84 -9.87
N PRO A 39 -14.83 -17.40 -10.96
CA PRO A 39 -15.74 -16.69 -11.87
C PRO A 39 -17.14 -16.48 -11.29
N THR A 40 -17.27 -16.28 -9.97
CA THR A 40 -18.47 -15.71 -9.34
C THR A 40 -18.63 -14.21 -9.65
N SER A 41 -17.80 -13.66 -10.54
CA SER A 41 -17.63 -12.23 -10.83
C SER A 41 -17.66 -11.96 -12.34
N GLY A 42 -18.77 -12.31 -12.98
CA GLY A 42 -19.09 -11.74 -14.30
C GLY A 42 -19.27 -10.21 -14.23
N PRO A 43 -19.59 -9.54 -15.37
CA PRO A 43 -19.92 -8.11 -15.43
C PRO A 43 -21.04 -7.65 -14.47
N GLN A 44 -21.68 -8.57 -13.76
CA GLN A 44 -22.75 -8.36 -12.79
C GLN A 44 -22.26 -7.93 -11.39
N HIS A 45 -20.95 -8.00 -11.09
CA HIS A 45 -20.40 -7.69 -9.76
C HIS A 45 -19.37 -6.54 -9.75
N VAL A 46 -19.59 -5.53 -10.60
CA VAL A 46 -18.74 -4.33 -10.73
C VAL A 46 -18.50 -3.65 -9.38
N ALA A 47 -19.55 -3.48 -8.59
CA ALA A 47 -19.46 -2.83 -7.28
C ALA A 47 -18.52 -3.55 -6.31
N ARG A 48 -18.52 -4.90 -6.30
CA ARG A 48 -17.64 -5.68 -5.43
C ARG A 48 -16.17 -5.53 -5.84
N GLY A 49 -15.88 -5.56 -7.14
CA GLY A 49 -14.51 -5.34 -7.63
C GLY A 49 -14.01 -3.92 -7.38
N LEU A 50 -14.87 -2.91 -7.55
CA LEU A 50 -14.55 -1.52 -7.20
C LEU A 50 -14.24 -1.38 -5.71
N LEU A 51 -15.11 -1.88 -4.83
CA LEU A 51 -14.92 -1.81 -3.38
C LEU A 51 -13.67 -2.58 -2.94
N ALA A 52 -13.42 -3.76 -3.50
CA ALA A 52 -12.21 -4.53 -3.22
C ALA A 52 -10.94 -3.79 -3.66
N THR A 53 -10.99 -3.09 -4.81
CA THR A 53 -9.85 -2.31 -5.31
C THR A 53 -9.59 -1.08 -4.44
N VAL A 54 -10.64 -0.35 -4.05
CA VAL A 54 -10.53 0.78 -3.12
C VAL A 54 -10.01 0.33 -1.76
N TRP A 55 -10.52 -0.77 -1.22
CA TRP A 55 -10.06 -1.35 0.05
C TRP A 55 -8.58 -1.72 0.00
N PHE A 56 -8.16 -2.37 -1.10
CA PHE A 56 -6.79 -2.83 -1.23
C PHE A 56 -5.80 -1.70 -1.55
N GLY A 57 -6.18 -0.79 -2.45
CA GLY A 57 -5.34 0.32 -2.91
C GLY A 57 -5.26 1.47 -1.91
N MET A 58 -6.36 1.80 -1.23
CA MET A 58 -6.41 2.94 -0.28
C MET A 58 -6.55 2.58 1.17
N GLY A 59 -6.63 1.29 1.50
CA GLY A 59 -6.89 0.91 2.89
C GLY A 59 -5.79 1.32 3.88
N SER A 60 -4.55 1.55 3.45
CA SER A 60 -3.52 2.11 4.34
C SER A 60 -3.82 3.55 4.76
N ALA A 61 -4.37 4.37 3.85
CA ALA A 61 -4.83 5.73 4.17
C ALA A 61 -6.11 5.69 5.00
N LEU A 62 -7.07 4.83 4.65
CA LEU A 62 -8.30 4.63 5.42
C LEU A 62 -8.00 4.20 6.87
N ALA A 63 -7.01 3.32 7.06
CA ALA A 63 -6.59 2.88 8.38
C ALA A 63 -6.07 4.04 9.23
N GLN A 64 -5.25 4.92 8.65
CA GLN A 64 -4.80 6.13 9.34
C GLN A 64 -5.99 7.03 9.67
N THR A 65 -6.87 7.31 8.72
CA THR A 65 -8.00 8.22 8.96
C THR A 65 -8.92 7.71 10.07
N VAL A 66 -9.14 6.39 10.15
CA VAL A 66 -9.93 5.78 11.22
C VAL A 66 -9.19 5.84 12.56
N LEU A 67 -7.89 5.54 12.60
CA LEU A 67 -7.13 5.52 13.85
C LEU A 67 -6.84 6.92 14.41
N LEU A 68 -6.68 7.92 13.54
CA LEU A 68 -6.39 9.31 13.92
C LEU A 68 -7.65 10.21 13.91
N ALA A 69 -8.82 9.65 13.59
CA ALA A 69 -10.08 10.39 13.43
C ALA A 69 -9.97 11.59 12.47
N GLU A 70 -9.21 11.44 11.39
CA GLU A 70 -9.07 12.47 10.35
C GLU A 70 -10.33 12.54 9.46
N PRO A 71 -10.64 13.72 8.89
CA PRO A 71 -11.82 13.88 8.03
C PRO A 71 -11.73 12.99 6.77
N ALA A 72 -12.84 12.29 6.48
CA ALA A 72 -12.93 11.34 5.36
C ALA A 72 -12.68 11.98 3.98
N GLU A 73 -12.84 13.30 3.86
CA GLU A 73 -12.59 14.07 2.64
C GLU A 73 -11.16 13.91 2.10
N ALA A 74 -10.20 13.66 3.00
CA ALA A 74 -8.79 13.43 2.64
C ALA A 74 -8.57 12.19 1.75
N VAL A 75 -9.58 11.32 1.61
CA VAL A 75 -9.46 10.03 0.91
C VAL A 75 -10.19 10.01 -0.45
N MET A 76 -11.00 11.02 -0.77
CA MET A 76 -11.87 11.03 -1.96
C MET A 76 -11.10 10.97 -3.29
N LEU A 77 -10.01 11.72 -3.38
CA LEU A 77 -9.17 11.77 -4.58
C LEU A 77 -8.42 10.44 -4.83
N PRO A 78 -7.75 9.83 -3.83
CA PRO A 78 -7.21 8.48 -3.95
C PRO A 78 -8.25 7.41 -4.33
N VAL A 79 -9.48 7.53 -3.84
CA VAL A 79 -10.59 6.65 -4.23
C VAL A 79 -10.88 6.78 -5.73
N ALA A 80 -10.97 7.99 -6.26
CA ALA A 80 -11.22 8.22 -7.70
C ALA A 80 -10.14 7.57 -8.59
N VAL A 81 -8.87 7.63 -8.19
CA VAL A 81 -7.77 6.98 -8.93
C VAL A 81 -7.90 5.45 -8.88
N CYS A 82 -8.27 4.87 -7.74
CA CYS A 82 -8.54 3.43 -7.63
C CYS A 82 -9.73 2.96 -8.49
N VAL A 83 -10.79 3.76 -8.53
CA VAL A 83 -11.96 3.50 -9.40
C VAL A 83 -11.53 3.54 -10.87
N ALA A 84 -10.81 4.58 -11.28
CA ALA A 84 -10.31 4.71 -12.65
C ALA A 84 -9.40 3.53 -13.03
N ALA A 85 -8.48 3.12 -12.15
CA ALA A 85 -7.61 1.98 -12.37
C ALA A 85 -8.38 0.66 -12.50
N TYR A 86 -9.38 0.42 -11.65
CA TYR A 86 -10.23 -0.77 -11.76
C TYR A 86 -10.96 -0.83 -13.10
N LEU A 87 -11.57 0.29 -13.50
CA LEU A 87 -12.29 0.37 -14.77
C LEU A 87 -11.34 0.16 -15.96
N ALA A 88 -10.17 0.79 -15.92
CA ALA A 88 -9.15 0.64 -16.94
C ALA A 88 -8.65 -0.81 -17.05
N VAL A 89 -8.34 -1.49 -15.94
CA VAL A 89 -7.86 -2.88 -15.98
C VAL A 89 -8.96 -3.85 -16.43
N SER A 90 -10.18 -3.66 -15.94
CA SER A 90 -11.26 -4.65 -16.11
C SER A 90 -12.04 -4.50 -17.42
N TYR A 91 -12.03 -3.31 -18.02
CA TYR A 91 -12.83 -2.98 -19.21
C TYR A 91 -12.00 -2.37 -20.35
N CYS A 92 -10.66 -2.41 -20.28
CA CYS A 92 -9.83 -2.03 -21.42
C CYS A 92 -10.11 -2.96 -22.62
N PRO A 93 -10.33 -2.42 -23.83
CA PRO A 93 -10.52 -3.24 -25.02
C PRO A 93 -9.40 -4.27 -25.19
N ASN A 94 -9.78 -5.52 -25.49
CA ASN A 94 -8.87 -6.67 -25.66
C ASN A 94 -8.03 -7.03 -24.42
N ASP A 95 -8.41 -6.54 -23.23
CA ASP A 95 -7.69 -6.72 -21.97
C ASP A 95 -6.22 -6.24 -22.04
N VAL A 96 -5.93 -5.23 -22.87
CA VAL A 96 -4.54 -4.79 -23.14
C VAL A 96 -3.83 -4.39 -21.86
N LEU A 97 -4.46 -3.55 -21.02
CA LEU A 97 -3.84 -3.09 -19.77
C LEU A 97 -3.58 -4.24 -18.79
N TYR A 98 -4.52 -5.18 -18.67
CA TYR A 98 -4.36 -6.34 -17.81
C TYR A 98 -3.23 -7.24 -18.31
N LYS A 99 -3.20 -7.57 -19.61
CA LYS A 99 -2.13 -8.38 -20.21
C LYS A 99 -0.75 -7.70 -20.12
N LEU A 100 -0.68 -6.40 -20.37
CA LEU A 100 0.57 -5.63 -20.22
C LEU A 100 1.07 -5.67 -18.76
N SER A 101 0.18 -5.53 -17.78
CA SER A 101 0.54 -5.58 -16.36
C SER A 101 1.09 -6.93 -15.91
N GLN A 102 0.78 -8.00 -16.65
CA GLN A 102 1.32 -9.34 -16.39
C GLN A 102 2.69 -9.58 -17.04
N SER A 103 3.13 -8.70 -17.94
CA SER A 103 4.48 -8.81 -18.49
C SER A 103 5.53 -8.66 -17.37
N PRO A 104 6.61 -9.45 -17.36
CA PRO A 104 7.59 -9.43 -16.27
C PRO A 104 8.16 -8.04 -15.98
N ALA A 105 8.46 -7.27 -17.03
CA ALA A 105 9.02 -5.93 -16.91
C ALA A 105 8.04 -4.95 -16.25
N VAL A 106 6.79 -4.91 -16.71
CA VAL A 106 5.78 -3.99 -16.14
C VAL A 106 5.43 -4.43 -14.72
N ASN A 107 5.27 -5.73 -14.48
CA ASN A 107 5.00 -6.26 -13.15
C ASN A 107 6.12 -5.90 -12.16
N ALA A 108 7.39 -6.00 -12.58
CA ALA A 108 8.52 -5.57 -11.77
C ALA A 108 8.45 -4.07 -11.41
N VAL A 109 8.16 -3.20 -12.38
CA VAL A 109 7.99 -1.75 -12.13
C VAL A 109 6.84 -1.48 -11.16
N LEU A 110 5.69 -2.16 -11.32
CA LEU A 110 4.54 -2.02 -10.43
C LEU A 110 4.88 -2.47 -9.00
N ILE A 111 5.60 -3.57 -8.84
CA ILE A 111 6.03 -4.09 -7.54
C ILE A 111 7.04 -3.14 -6.88
N VAL A 112 8.04 -2.66 -7.62
CA VAL A 112 9.03 -1.71 -7.10
C VAL A 112 8.36 -0.41 -6.66
N GLY A 113 7.48 0.15 -7.50
CA GLY A 113 6.73 1.36 -7.16
C GLY A 113 5.82 1.17 -5.95
N LEU A 114 5.19 -0.01 -5.81
CA LEU A 114 4.41 -0.37 -4.62
C LEU A 114 5.27 -0.37 -3.35
N GLU A 115 6.47 -0.94 -3.40
CA GLU A 115 7.35 -0.97 -2.23
C GLU A 115 7.92 0.41 -1.87
N ILE A 116 8.17 1.28 -2.87
CA ILE A 116 8.49 2.70 -2.64
C ILE A 116 7.32 3.40 -1.93
N CYS A 117 6.10 3.25 -2.46
CA CYS A 117 4.89 3.76 -1.82
C CYS A 117 4.73 3.28 -0.39
N ARG A 118 4.99 1.99 -0.14
CA ARG A 118 4.88 1.40 1.19
C ARG A 118 5.82 2.09 2.17
N ALA A 119 7.08 2.28 1.79
CA ALA A 119 8.06 2.94 2.65
C ALA A 119 7.65 4.39 2.98
N LEU A 120 7.16 5.13 1.99
CA LEU A 120 6.64 6.48 2.18
C LEU A 120 5.39 6.49 3.08
N CYS A 121 4.48 5.52 2.91
CA CYS A 121 3.30 5.38 3.76
C CYS A 121 3.65 5.19 5.24
N VAL A 122 4.75 4.48 5.55
CA VAL A 122 5.23 4.34 6.94
C VAL A 122 5.62 5.72 7.48
N GLY A 123 6.42 6.48 6.72
CA GLY A 123 6.82 7.85 7.09
C GLY A 123 5.64 8.78 7.32
N VAL A 124 4.68 8.80 6.39
CA VAL A 124 3.46 9.61 6.51
C VAL A 124 2.64 9.20 7.73
N GLY A 125 2.51 7.90 8.00
CA GLY A 125 1.79 7.38 9.17
C GLY A 125 2.41 7.82 10.49
N VAL A 126 3.74 7.71 10.61
CA VAL A 126 4.48 8.18 11.79
C VAL A 126 4.31 9.69 11.96
N SER A 127 4.49 10.46 10.88
CA SER A 127 4.33 11.93 10.91
C SER A 127 2.94 12.35 11.35
N GLY A 128 1.90 11.80 10.72
CA GLY A 128 0.50 12.12 11.03
C GLY A 128 0.17 11.83 12.49
N ALA A 129 0.59 10.67 12.99
CA ALA A 129 0.36 10.29 14.38
C ALA A 129 1.14 11.14 15.39
N LEU A 130 2.38 11.54 15.09
CA LEU A 130 3.16 12.44 15.95
C LEU A 130 2.57 13.84 16.04
N LYS A 131 1.87 14.30 15.00
CA LYS A 131 1.14 15.58 15.03
C LYS A 131 -0.10 15.52 15.91
N VAL A 132 -0.87 14.44 15.82
CA VAL A 132 -2.12 14.28 16.58
C VAL A 132 -1.83 13.91 18.04
N TYR A 133 -0.86 13.02 18.27
CA TYR A 133 -0.48 12.51 19.58
C TYR A 133 0.98 12.81 19.91
N SER A 134 1.31 14.11 19.98
CA SER A 134 2.65 14.57 20.34
C SER A 134 3.06 14.02 21.72
N GLY A 135 4.03 13.11 21.75
CA GLY A 135 4.52 12.45 22.97
C GLY A 135 4.11 10.99 23.12
N ASN A 136 3.21 10.46 22.28
CA ASN A 136 2.90 9.03 22.25
C ASN A 136 3.61 8.32 21.09
N ASN A 137 4.88 7.99 21.34
CA ASN A 137 5.74 7.29 20.40
C ASN A 137 5.21 5.90 20.00
N ALA A 138 4.48 5.23 20.90
CA ALA A 138 3.89 3.92 20.61
C ALA A 138 2.78 4.01 19.57
N VAL A 139 1.88 5.00 19.69
CA VAL A 139 0.81 5.25 18.70
C VAL A 139 1.42 5.62 17.35
N ALA A 140 2.46 6.45 17.33
CA ALA A 140 3.14 6.81 16.08
C ALA A 140 3.78 5.60 15.38
N ALA A 141 4.48 4.75 16.12
CA ALA A 141 5.06 3.53 15.57
C ALA A 141 3.98 2.56 15.08
N MET A 142 2.87 2.40 15.82
CA MET A 142 1.75 1.54 15.43
C MET A 142 1.07 2.02 14.14
N VAL A 143 0.78 3.32 14.01
CA VAL A 143 0.15 3.87 12.80
C VAL A 143 1.08 3.71 11.60
N GLY A 144 2.37 4.04 11.74
CA GLY A 144 3.37 3.83 10.69
C GLY A 144 3.47 2.35 10.26
N ALA A 145 3.59 1.44 11.23
CA ALA A 145 3.67 0.01 10.98
C ALA A 145 2.42 -0.52 10.28
N LEU A 146 1.23 -0.11 10.73
CA LEU A 146 -0.04 -0.51 10.11
C LEU A 146 -0.13 -0.02 8.66
N ARG A 147 0.28 1.22 8.38
CA ARG A 147 0.27 1.75 7.01
C ARG A 147 1.18 0.95 6.08
N GLY A 148 2.36 0.54 6.54
CA GLY A 148 3.28 -0.28 5.75
C GLY A 148 2.87 -1.76 5.63
N ALA A 149 2.22 -2.31 6.66
CA ALA A 149 1.80 -3.72 6.69
C ALA A 149 0.36 -3.95 6.20
N TRP A 150 -0.41 -2.88 5.90
CA TRP A 150 -1.83 -2.94 5.57
C TRP A 150 -2.17 -4.01 4.53
N GLY A 151 -1.44 -4.01 3.40
CA GLY A 151 -1.73 -4.91 2.29
C GLY A 151 -1.71 -6.39 2.68
N TRP A 152 -0.85 -6.78 3.63
CA TRP A 152 -0.80 -8.15 4.15
C TRP A 152 -1.81 -8.38 5.28
N LEU A 153 -1.90 -7.47 6.25
CA LEU A 153 -2.75 -7.63 7.43
C LEU A 153 -4.24 -7.62 7.10
N LEU A 154 -4.70 -6.63 6.35
CA LEU A 154 -6.13 -6.32 6.18
C LEU A 154 -6.52 -6.13 4.72
N GLY A 155 -5.60 -5.60 3.89
CA GLY A 155 -5.84 -5.33 2.48
C GLY A 155 -6.22 -6.57 1.68
N ARG A 156 -5.31 -7.56 1.56
CA ARG A 156 -5.58 -8.80 0.81
C ARG A 156 -6.72 -9.62 1.42
N PRO A 157 -6.75 -9.89 2.75
CA PRO A 157 -7.84 -10.65 3.35
C PRO A 157 -9.19 -9.95 3.17
N GLY A 158 -9.28 -8.65 3.43
CA GLY A 158 -10.53 -7.90 3.28
C GLY A 158 -11.00 -7.81 1.84
N ALA A 159 -10.10 -7.64 0.86
CA ALA A 159 -10.47 -7.69 -0.56
C ALA A 159 -11.07 -9.05 -0.94
N LYS A 160 -10.53 -10.16 -0.44
CA LYS A 160 -11.10 -11.51 -0.63
C LYS A 160 -12.49 -11.62 -0.03
N VAL A 161 -12.69 -11.14 1.21
CA VAL A 161 -14.01 -11.11 1.87
C VAL A 161 -15.03 -10.31 1.06
N ILE A 162 -14.66 -9.12 0.58
CA ILE A 162 -15.55 -8.26 -0.24
C ILE A 162 -15.95 -8.98 -1.54
N LEU A 163 -15.05 -9.76 -2.12
CA LEU A 163 -15.30 -10.59 -3.30
C LEU A 163 -16.09 -11.87 -2.98
N GLY A 164 -16.42 -12.13 -1.71
CA GLY A 164 -17.14 -13.33 -1.26
C GLY A 164 -16.25 -14.58 -1.22
N GLN A 165 -14.93 -14.42 -1.15
CA GLN A 165 -13.99 -15.53 -1.06
C GLN A 165 -13.70 -15.89 0.41
N PRO A 166 -13.59 -17.19 0.74
CA PRO A 166 -13.19 -17.60 2.07
C PRO A 166 -11.74 -17.19 2.35
N VAL A 167 -11.52 -16.62 3.53
CA VAL A 167 -10.20 -16.44 4.13
C VAL A 167 -9.93 -17.69 4.97
N GLY A 168 -9.52 -18.79 4.35
CA GLY A 168 -9.40 -20.11 5.02
C GLY A 168 -8.46 -20.10 6.24
N GLU A 169 -8.60 -21.07 7.14
CA GLU A 169 -7.89 -21.12 8.45
C GLU A 169 -6.35 -21.30 8.37
N THR A 170 -5.78 -21.50 7.18
CA THR A 170 -4.32 -21.53 6.92
C THR A 170 -3.80 -20.27 6.20
N SER A 171 -4.63 -19.23 6.05
CA SER A 171 -4.48 -18.19 5.02
C SER A 171 -3.92 -16.84 5.46
N TRP A 172 -3.39 -16.70 6.68
CA TRP A 172 -2.36 -15.67 6.89
C TRP A 172 -1.05 -16.28 6.40
N PRO A 173 -0.63 -16.02 5.14
CA PRO A 173 0.71 -16.40 4.74
C PRO A 173 1.68 -15.79 5.74
N ALA A 174 2.76 -16.51 6.05
CA ALA A 174 3.83 -15.99 6.88
C ALA A 174 4.13 -14.54 6.46
N PRO A 175 4.31 -13.62 7.43
CA PRO A 175 4.42 -12.20 7.12
C PRO A 175 5.51 -12.01 6.06
N PRO A 176 5.18 -11.41 4.91
CA PRO A 176 6.21 -11.09 3.92
C PRO A 176 7.20 -10.14 4.57
N VAL A 177 8.48 -10.20 4.17
CA VAL A 177 9.56 -9.35 4.72
C VAL A 177 9.15 -7.88 4.86
N SER A 178 8.29 -7.39 3.96
CA SER A 178 7.70 -6.06 4.03
C SER A 178 6.99 -5.68 5.34
N ALA A 179 6.33 -6.61 6.02
CA ALA A 179 5.59 -6.33 7.26
C ALA A 179 6.52 -6.07 8.46
N PRO A 180 7.45 -6.98 8.83
CA PRO A 180 8.42 -6.71 9.90
C PRO A 180 9.36 -5.55 9.53
N ALA A 181 9.78 -5.42 8.26
CA ALA A 181 10.61 -4.28 7.84
C ALA A 181 9.89 -2.94 8.02
N SER A 182 8.59 -2.86 7.71
CA SER A 182 7.78 -1.67 7.94
C SER A 182 7.63 -1.34 9.44
N ALA A 183 7.47 -2.36 10.28
CA ALA A 183 7.38 -2.18 11.72
C ALA A 183 8.69 -1.67 12.32
N VAL A 184 9.82 -2.26 11.94
CA VAL A 184 11.16 -1.80 12.37
C VAL A 184 11.41 -0.38 11.90
N ALA A 185 11.11 -0.06 10.64
CA ALA A 185 11.28 1.29 10.11
C ALA A 185 10.38 2.30 10.83
N ALA A 186 9.13 1.94 11.18
CA ALA A 186 8.25 2.82 11.95
C ALA A 186 8.82 3.15 13.33
N VAL A 187 9.38 2.15 14.03
CA VAL A 187 10.05 2.36 15.32
C VAL A 187 11.27 3.25 15.16
N LEU A 188 12.13 2.97 14.18
CA LEU A 188 13.31 3.80 13.90
C LEU A 188 12.94 5.24 13.56
N LEU A 189 11.87 5.45 12.79
CA LEU A 189 11.38 6.78 12.42
C LEU A 189 10.89 7.57 13.63
N VAL A 190 10.23 6.93 14.59
CA VAL A 190 9.83 7.59 15.84
C VAL A 190 11.05 7.99 16.68
N LEU A 191 12.14 7.24 16.60
CA LEU A 191 13.40 7.52 17.28
C LEU A 191 14.31 8.48 16.50
N ALA A 192 13.94 8.88 15.28
CA ALA A 192 14.75 9.74 14.44
C ALA A 192 14.88 11.14 15.06
N GLY A 193 16.13 11.57 15.29
CA GLY A 193 16.42 12.88 15.89
C GLY A 193 16.48 14.02 14.88
N SER A 194 16.57 13.70 13.58
CA SER A 194 16.73 14.67 12.51
C SER A 194 16.05 14.23 11.21
N ARG A 195 15.89 15.19 10.29
CA ARG A 195 15.40 14.94 8.93
C ARG A 195 16.30 13.96 8.15
N SER A 196 17.61 14.12 8.25
CA SER A 196 18.55 13.24 7.56
C SER A 196 18.41 11.79 8.02
N ASP A 197 18.19 11.57 9.31
CA ASP A 197 17.97 10.21 9.84
C ASP A 197 16.69 9.61 9.26
N ALA A 198 15.60 10.38 9.22
CA ALA A 198 14.34 9.93 8.65
C ALA A 198 14.45 9.59 7.15
N GLU A 199 15.16 10.41 6.37
CA GLU A 199 15.45 10.15 4.95
C GLU A 199 16.28 8.89 4.76
N MET A 200 17.31 8.66 5.59
CA MET A 200 18.12 7.45 5.56
C MET A 200 17.31 6.20 5.94
N ILE A 201 16.43 6.29 6.93
CA ILE A 201 15.58 5.17 7.34
C ILE A 201 14.59 4.81 6.23
N ILE A 202 13.94 5.79 5.60
CA ILE A 202 13.03 5.56 4.46
C ILE A 202 13.80 5.01 3.26
N GLY A 203 14.95 5.59 2.92
CA GLY A 203 15.80 5.12 1.83
C GLY A 203 16.29 3.68 2.06
N GLY A 204 16.70 3.36 3.29
CA GLY A 204 17.09 2.02 3.71
C GLY A 204 15.92 1.03 3.61
N LEU A 205 14.72 1.42 4.04
CA LEU A 205 13.52 0.60 3.89
C LEU A 205 13.22 0.35 2.41
N ILE A 206 13.25 1.37 1.55
CA ILE A 206 13.06 1.22 0.09
C ILE A 206 14.07 0.21 -0.46
N ALA A 207 15.35 0.37 -0.14
CA ALA A 207 16.41 -0.52 -0.62
C ALA A 207 16.16 -1.98 -0.20
N VAL A 208 15.81 -2.23 1.06
CA VAL A 208 15.50 -3.57 1.58
C VAL A 208 14.30 -4.18 0.86
N LEU A 209 13.20 -3.44 0.73
CA LEU A 209 11.98 -3.94 0.12
C LEU A 209 12.17 -4.23 -1.37
N VAL A 210 12.82 -3.32 -2.09
CA VAL A 210 13.10 -3.46 -3.53
C VAL A 210 14.10 -4.58 -3.78
N ALA A 211 15.16 -4.69 -3.00
CA ALA A 211 16.14 -5.78 -3.12
C ALA A 211 15.47 -7.14 -2.88
N TRP A 212 14.66 -7.26 -1.83
CA TRP A 212 13.93 -8.49 -1.54
C TRP A 212 12.95 -8.87 -2.66
N ARG A 213 12.17 -7.91 -3.16
CA ARG A 213 11.25 -8.16 -4.29
C ARG A 213 11.98 -8.54 -5.57
N SER A 214 13.11 -7.90 -5.85
CA SER A 214 13.93 -8.23 -7.01
C SER A 214 14.48 -9.66 -6.90
N TYR A 215 14.93 -10.06 -5.70
CA TYR A 215 15.35 -11.43 -5.41
C TYR A 215 14.22 -12.44 -5.65
N GLU A 216 13.01 -12.19 -5.13
CA GLU A 216 11.84 -13.05 -5.34
C GLU A 216 11.46 -13.19 -6.82
N ILE A 217 11.49 -12.09 -7.58
CA ILE A 217 11.18 -12.09 -9.02
C ILE A 217 12.21 -12.91 -9.79
N LEU A 218 13.50 -12.76 -9.46
CA LEU A 218 14.59 -13.52 -10.09
C LEU A 218 14.51 -15.02 -9.77
N HIS A 219 14.19 -15.39 -8.52
CA HIS A 219 14.15 -16.80 -8.10
C HIS A 219 12.84 -17.52 -8.44
N SER A 220 11.80 -16.81 -8.84
CA SER A 220 10.54 -17.42 -9.33
C SER A 220 10.51 -17.59 -10.85
N ALA A 221 11.53 -17.09 -11.56
CA ALA A 221 11.67 -17.19 -13.02
C ALA A 221 12.57 -18.37 -13.46
N PHE A 222 13.20 -19.08 -12.52
CA PHE A 222 14.01 -20.28 -12.72
C PHE A 222 13.47 -21.43 -11.87
#